data_AF-X1K0J2-F1
#
_entry.id   AF-X1K0J2-F1
#
_cell.length_a   1.000
_cell.length_b   1.000
_cell.length_c   1.000
_cell.angle_alpha   90.00
_cell.angle_beta   90.00
_cell.angle_gamma   90.00
#
_symmetry.space_group_name_H-M   'P 1'
#
loop_
_entity.id
_entity.type
_entity.pdbx_description
1 polymer ?
#
loop_
_entity_poly.entity_id
_entity_poly.type
_entity_poly.pdbx_seq_one_letter_code
_entity_poly.pdbx_strand_id
1 'polypeptide(L)' 'MKPKVAFFDFAGCEGDQLQIANLEEDLLSVLGHVEVVSFREVMKEHSNNYDIAFIEGSCTRLSDEDRLKEIRKNA' A
#
# COMPACT_ATOMS: atom_id res chain seq x y z
N MET A 1 -2.97 19.64 -0.86
CA MET A 1 -2.49 18.53 -0.02
C MET A 1 -2.08 17.38 -0.94
N LYS A 2 -1.06 16.61 -0.57
CA LYS A 2 -0.73 15.38 -1.30
C LYS A 2 -1.75 14.31 -0.93
N PRO A 3 -2.23 13.47 -1.87
CA PRO A 3 -3.05 12.31 -1.53
C PRO A 3 -2.26 11.34 -0.66
N LYS A 4 -2.93 10.77 0.34
CA LYS A 4 -2.38 9.77 1.24
C LYS A 4 -2.50 8.38 0.63
N VAL A 5 -1.40 7.65 0.62
CA VAL A 5 -1.27 6.34 -0.03
C VAL A 5 -0.94 5.28 1.02
N ALA A 6 -1.65 4.15 0.95
CA ALA A 6 -1.38 2.96 1.75
C ALA A 6 -1.16 1.72 0.84
N PHE A 7 -0.23 0.86 1.23
CA PHE A 7 0.07 -0.41 0.55
C PHE A 7 -0.36 -1.59 1.42
N PHE A 8 -1.05 -2.55 0.82
CA PHE A 8 -1.54 -3.75 1.50
C PHE A 8 -1.20 -5.01 0.70
N ASP A 9 -0.74 -6.03 1.41
CA ASP A 9 -0.41 -7.36 0.89
C ASP A 9 -1.48 -8.41 1.28
N PHE A 10 -1.79 -9.28 0.32
CA PHE A 10 -2.53 -10.53 0.50
C PHE A 10 -1.63 -11.72 0.13
N ALA A 11 -2.19 -12.85 -0.33
CA ALA A 11 -1.36 -13.98 -0.74
C ALA A 11 -0.57 -13.64 -2.02
N GLY A 12 0.73 -13.45 -1.84
CA GLY A 12 1.69 -13.02 -2.85
C GLY A 12 3.11 -13.12 -2.30
N CYS A 13 4.09 -12.57 -3.04
CA CYS A 13 5.50 -12.58 -2.64
C CYS A 13 6.07 -11.19 -2.30
N GLU A 14 5.21 -10.17 -2.22
CA GLU A 14 5.58 -8.76 -1.97
C GLU A 14 6.45 -8.18 -3.12
N GLY A 15 6.50 -8.86 -4.26
CA GLY A 15 7.35 -8.52 -5.40
C GLY A 15 6.93 -7.23 -6.09
N ASP A 16 5.61 -7.00 -6.23
CA ASP A 16 5.09 -5.78 -6.84
C ASP A 16 5.41 -4.55 -5.96
N GLN A 17 5.24 -4.68 -4.65
CA GLN A 17 5.62 -3.66 -3.67
C GLN A 17 7.12 -3.38 -3.66
N LEU A 18 7.95 -4.43 -3.69
CA LEU A 18 9.41 -4.27 -3.74
C LEU A 18 9.87 -3.54 -5.01
N GLN A 19 9.17 -3.65 -6.14
CA GLN A 19 9.50 -2.83 -7.32
C GLN A 19 9.33 -1.34 -7.04
N ILE A 20 8.34 -0.94 -6.23
CA ILE A 20 8.16 0.47 -5.83
C ILE A 20 9.31 0.94 -4.95
N ALA A 21 9.75 0.11 -4.00
CA ALA A 21 10.91 0.41 -3.16
C ALA A 21 12.21 0.50 -3.98
N ASN A 22 12.30 -0.24 -5.09
CA ASN A 22 13.45 -0.28 -6.00
C ASN A 22 13.39 0.78 -7.12
N LEU A 23 12.55 1.82 -7.00
CA LEU A 23 12.54 2.94 -7.95
C LEU A 23 13.76 3.87 -7.85
N GLU A 24 14.67 3.64 -6.89
CA GLU A 24 15.92 4.39 -6.71
C GLU A 24 15.68 5.93 -6.69
N GLU A 25 16.25 6.66 -7.64
CA GLU A 25 16.12 8.12 -7.73
C GLU A 25 14.70 8.57 -8.09
N ASP A 26 13.96 7.77 -8.86
CA ASP A 26 12.58 8.08 -9.27
C ASP A 26 11.60 8.02 -8.09
N LEU A 27 11.96 7.29 -7.02
CA LEU A 27 11.16 7.24 -5.80
C LEU A 27 10.96 8.64 -5.20
N LEU A 28 11.97 9.50 -5.25
CA LEU A 28 11.88 10.87 -4.75
C LEU A 28 10.86 11.70 -5.52
N SER A 29 10.74 11.48 -6.83
CA SER A 29 9.74 12.12 -7.67
C SER A 29 8.32 11.68 -7.25
N VAL A 30 8.12 10.37 -7.06
CA VAL A 30 6.84 9.81 -6.60
C VAL A 30 6.45 10.37 -5.23
N LEU A 31 7.37 10.38 -4.26
CA LEU A 31 7.16 10.96 -2.94
C LEU A 31 6.94 12.48 -2.98
N GLY A 32 7.37 13.14 -4.06
CA GLY A 32 7.01 14.52 -4.38
C GLY A 32 5.51 14.73 -4.59
N HIS A 33 4.79 13.71 -5.04
CA HIS A 33 3.37 13.78 -5.38
C HIS A 33 2.42 13.16 -4.35
N VAL A 34 2.88 12.22 -3.53
CA VAL A 34 2.04 11.49 -2.56
C VAL A 34 2.59 11.56 -1.13
N GLU A 35 1.74 11.30 -0.15
CA GLU A 35 2.13 11.04 1.24
C GLU A 35 1.95 9.55 1.53
N VAL A 36 3.03 8.80 1.72
CA VAL A 36 2.93 7.38 2.09
C VAL A 36 2.68 7.28 3.59
N VAL A 37 1.55 6.66 3.96
CA VAL A 37 1.09 6.58 5.36
C VAL A 37 1.01 5.16 5.90
N SER A 38 1.20 4.17 5.03
CA SER A 38 1.32 2.76 5.39
C SER A 38 2.05 2.02 4.26
N PHE A 39 3.21 1.46 4.55
CA PHE A 39 3.95 0.62 3.62
C PHE A 39 4.91 -0.31 4.38
N ARG A 40 4.47 -1.54 4.63
CA ARG A 40 5.14 -2.52 5.49
C ARG A 40 6.60 -2.80 5.10
N GLU A 41 6.92 -2.81 3.81
CA GLU A 41 8.28 -3.12 3.33
C GLU A 41 9.33 -2.04 3.67
N VAL A 42 8.91 -0.78 3.85
CA VAL A 42 9.84 0.35 3.97
C VAL A 42 9.63 1.21 5.21
N MET A 43 8.54 1.03 5.96
CA MET A 43 8.24 1.78 7.19
C MET A 43 7.46 0.96 8.23
N LYS A 44 7.50 1.42 9.48
CA LYS A 44 6.78 0.79 10.61
C LYS A 44 5.46 1.50 10.93
N GLU A 45 5.38 2.78 10.59
CA GLU A 45 4.23 3.63 10.80
C GLU A 45 3.06 3.15 9.95
N HIS A 46 1.86 3.25 10.52
CA HIS A 46 0.63 2.81 9.87
C HIS A 46 -0.50 3.78 10.19
N SER A 47 -1.28 4.11 9.17
CA SER A 47 -2.48 4.94 9.27
C SER A 47 -3.62 4.31 8.46
N ASN A 48 -4.82 4.29 9.03
CA ASN A 48 -6.06 3.94 8.32
C ASN A 48 -6.70 5.13 7.61
N ASN A 49 -6.08 6.32 7.68
CA ASN A 49 -6.51 7.52 6.96
C ASN A 49 -5.68 7.66 5.68
N TYR A 50 -6.20 7.14 4.57
CA TYR A 50 -5.60 7.18 3.23
C TYR A 50 -6.66 7.45 2.17
N ASP A 51 -6.25 8.04 1.05
CA ASP A 51 -7.12 8.34 -0.10
C ASP A 51 -7.01 7.26 -1.19
N ILE A 52 -5.85 6.59 -1.27
CA ILE A 52 -5.54 5.58 -2.28
C ILE A 52 -4.94 4.36 -1.60
N ALA A 53 -5.44 3.18 -1.96
CA ALA A 53 -4.91 1.89 -1.50
C ALA A 53 -4.33 1.09 -2.69
N PHE A 54 -3.04 0.75 -2.62
CA PHE A 54 -2.42 -0.23 -3.50
C PHE A 54 -2.55 -1.62 -2.89
N ILE A 55 -3.09 -2.57 -3.66
CA ILE A 55 -3.32 -3.95 -3.23
C ILE A 55 -2.41 -4.86 -4.05
N GLU A 56 -1.57 -5.63 -3.37
CA GLU A 56 -0.79 -6.73 -3.95
C GLU A 56 -1.35 -8.09 -3.53
N GLY A 57 -1.32 -9.05 -4.46
CA GLY A 57 -1.61 -10.44 -4.17
C GLY A 57 -3.09 -10.79 -4.32
N SER A 58 -3.40 -12.06 -4.05
CA SER A 58 -4.73 -12.63 -4.23
C SER A 58 -5.43 -12.91 -2.90
N CYS A 59 -6.76 -12.69 -2.88
CA CYS A 59 -7.64 -13.11 -1.80
C CYS A 59 -7.79 -14.64 -1.83
N THR A 60 -7.16 -15.35 -0.89
CA THR A 60 -7.11 -16.83 -0.88
C THR A 60 -7.75 -17.46 0.36
N ARG A 61 -8.00 -16.66 1.41
CA ARG A 61 -8.62 -17.08 2.66
C ARG A 61 -9.92 -16.31 2.89
N LEU A 62 -10.86 -16.89 3.62
CA LEU A 62 -12.10 -16.19 4.01
C LEU A 62 -11.82 -14.89 4.79
N SER A 63 -10.76 -14.90 5.62
CA SER A 63 -10.33 -13.70 6.36
C SER A 63 -9.84 -12.55 5.46
N ASP A 64 -9.41 -12.85 4.23
CA ASP A 64 -8.91 -11.84 3.30
C ASP A 64 -10.07 -10.97 2.78
N GLU A 65 -11.26 -11.55 2.61
CA GLU A 65 -12.44 -10.85 2.11
C GLU A 65 -12.86 -9.72 3.04
N ASP A 66 -12.92 -9.99 4.35
CA ASP A 66 -13.31 -8.99 5.35
C ASP A 66 -12.29 -7.84 5.41
N ARG A 67 -10.98 -8.17 5.40
CA ARG A 67 -9.90 -7.18 5.38
C ARG A 67 -9.94 -6.34 4.10
N LEU A 68 -10.14 -6.95 2.93
CA LEU A 68 -10.23 -6.24 1.66
C LEU A 68 -11.44 -5.29 1.60
N LYS A 69 -12.60 -5.74 2.11
CA LYS A 69 -13.79 -4.89 2.24
C LYS A 69 -13.58 -3.73 3.19
N GLU A 70 -12.84 -3.92 4.28
CA GLU A 70 -12.47 -2.83 5.20
C GLU A 70 -11.57 -1.80 4.51
N ILE A 71 -10.53 -2.26 3.79
CA ILE A 71 -9.65 -1.38 3.02
C ILE A 71 -10.46 -0.56 1.99
N ARG A 72 -11.38 -1.21 1.27
CA ARG A 72 -12.24 -0.56 0.26
C ARG A 72 -13.23 0.44 0.84
N LYS A 73 -13.56 0.39 2.14
CA LYS A 73 -14.40 1.42 2.76
C LYS A 73 -13.62 2.72 2.99
N ASN A 74 -12.31 2.64 3.10
CA ASN A 74 -11.44 3.79 3.35
C ASN A 74 -10.94 4.45 2.05
N ALA A 75 -10.85 3.71 0.94
CA ALA A 75 -10.44 4.20 -0.39
C ALA A 75 -11.31 3.64 -1.53
#